data_AF-A0A9X2R9J7-F1
#
_entry.id   AF-A0A9X2R9J7-F1
#
_cell.length_a   1.000
_cell.length_b   1.000
_cell.length_c   1.000
_cell.angle_alpha   90.00
_cell.angle_beta   90.00
_cell.angle_gamma   90.00
#
_symmetry.space_group_name_H-M   'P 1'
#
loop_
_entity.id
_entity.type
_entity.pdbx_description
1 polymer ?
#
loop_
_entity_poly.entity_id
_entity_poly.type
_entity_poly.pdbx_seq_one_letter_code
_entity_poly.pdbx_strand_id
1 'polypeptide(L)'
;MKYLLRFLSIFFLLASCGSSKTTNVKLEADYTIAFGSCNREDEDQPLWEPILANDPDLFLWGGDNVYADTDDPEVLEKAYQQQLSNPNYLKLLNSVPVFGTWDDHDYGQNDGGKNWHLKETSQQLFLDFMNVPENSPRRSREGVYHSELLETEQGSIKVIILDTRYFRDTLQKSNEPGKRYEPSEGSILGEQQ
;
A
#
# COMPACT_ATOMS: atom_id res chain seq x y z
N MET A 1 38.31 -68.06 48.18
CA MET A 1 38.61 -66.70 48.68
C MET A 1 39.09 -65.90 47.48
N LYS A 2 38.45 -64.86 46.94
CA LYS A 2 37.75 -63.68 47.48
C LYS A 2 38.50 -62.45 46.93
N TYR A 3 37.79 -61.71 46.07
CA TYR A 3 37.92 -60.28 45.75
C TYR A 3 39.08 -59.83 44.83
N LEU A 4 38.80 -59.33 43.62
CA LEU A 4 38.25 -58.00 43.27
C LEU A 4 39.36 -56.95 43.20
N LEU A 5 39.74 -56.53 41.99
CA LEU A 5 40.14 -55.12 41.79
C LEU A 5 39.81 -54.72 40.34
N ARG A 6 38.76 -53.89 40.25
CA ARG A 6 38.33 -53.12 39.08
C ARG A 6 39.38 -52.06 38.74
N PHE A 7 39.67 -51.80 37.47
CA PHE A 7 40.06 -50.50 36.89
C PHE A 7 40.14 -50.74 35.36
N LEU A 8 39.60 -49.96 34.43
CA LEU A 8 38.71 -48.82 34.40
C LEU A 8 38.45 -48.67 32.90
N SER A 9 37.25 -49.05 32.42
CA SER A 9 36.86 -48.77 31.04
C SER A 9 36.62 -47.27 30.92
N ILE A 10 37.66 -46.50 30.56
CA ILE A 10 37.46 -45.13 30.10
C ILE A 10 37.02 -45.21 28.65
N PHE A 11 35.70 -45.30 28.50
CA PHE A 11 34.99 -45.08 27.26
C PHE A 11 35.21 -43.62 26.88
N PHE A 12 36.12 -43.34 25.95
CA PHE A 12 36.26 -42.02 25.34
C PHE A 12 35.06 -41.79 24.42
N LEU A 13 33.91 -41.44 25.02
CA LEU A 13 32.83 -40.74 24.34
C LEU A 13 33.34 -39.32 24.07
N LEU A 14 34.07 -39.15 22.96
CA LEU A 14 34.15 -37.85 22.31
C LEU A 14 32.73 -37.56 21.82
N ALA A 15 31.95 -36.93 22.69
CA ALA A 15 30.75 -36.21 22.31
C ALA A 15 31.19 -35.19 21.25
N SER A 16 30.98 -35.55 19.99
CA SER A 16 30.94 -34.61 18.89
C SER A 16 29.72 -33.71 19.14
N CYS A 17 29.90 -32.72 20.03
CA CYS A 17 29.09 -31.53 20.01
C CYS A 17 29.48 -30.77 18.74
N GLY A 18 28.99 -31.26 17.60
CA GLY A 18 28.77 -30.42 16.45
C GLY A 18 27.76 -29.37 16.87
N SER A 19 28.25 -28.26 17.43
CA SER A 19 27.47 -27.05 17.54
C SER A 19 27.13 -26.69 16.10
N SER A 20 25.95 -27.11 15.65
CA SER A 20 25.29 -26.51 14.50
C SER A 20 25.27 -25.02 14.81
N LYS A 21 26.19 -24.27 14.21
CA LYS A 21 26.01 -22.83 14.08
C LYS A 21 24.79 -22.72 13.19
N THR A 22 23.62 -22.56 13.81
CA THR A 22 22.46 -22.04 13.13
C THR A 22 22.88 -20.65 12.67
N THR A 23 23.43 -20.56 11.47
CA THR A 23 23.54 -19.30 10.76
C THR A 23 22.10 -18.83 10.62
N ASN A 24 21.69 -17.91 11.47
CA ASN A 24 20.58 -17.01 11.15
C ASN A 24 21.03 -16.25 9.91
N VAL A 25 20.86 -16.87 8.74
CA VAL A 25 20.89 -16.16 7.48
C VAL A 25 19.66 -15.27 7.57
N LYS A 26 19.89 -14.01 7.93
CA LYS A 26 18.90 -12.97 7.74
C LYS A 26 18.61 -13.00 6.24
N LEU A 27 17.45 -13.53 5.86
CA LEU A 27 16.98 -13.43 4.50
C LEU A 27 16.80 -11.93 4.26
N GLU A 28 17.75 -11.33 3.55
CA GLU A 28 17.57 -10.01 2.98
C GLU A 28 16.49 -10.16 1.91
N ALA A 29 15.46 -9.32 1.98
CA ALA A 29 14.47 -9.26 0.92
C ALA A 29 15.16 -8.80 -0.36
N ASP A 30 14.85 -9.43 -1.48
CA ASP A 30 15.31 -9.04 -2.82
C ASP A 30 14.45 -7.97 -3.47
N TYR A 31 13.30 -7.66 -2.84
CA TYR A 31 12.42 -6.56 -3.22
C TYR A 31 11.60 -6.12 -2.01
N THR A 32 11.58 -4.82 -1.72
CA THR A 32 10.85 -4.22 -0.59
C THR A 32 9.75 -3.30 -1.09
N ILE A 33 8.50 -3.61 -0.76
CA ILE A 33 7.34 -2.77 -1.07
C ILE A 33 6.88 -2.07 0.21
N ALA A 34 6.91 -0.75 0.21
CA ALA A 34 6.23 0.06 1.20
C ALA A 34 4.81 0.40 0.72
N PHE A 35 3.84 0.45 1.64
CA PHE A 35 2.50 0.92 1.33
C PHE A 35 1.97 1.78 2.48
N GLY A 36 1.14 2.77 2.14
CA GLY A 36 0.58 3.71 3.11
C GLY A 36 -0.72 4.31 2.59
N SER A 37 -1.54 4.81 3.52
CA SER A 37 -2.84 5.44 3.25
C SER A 37 -3.15 6.43 4.36
N CYS A 38 -4.26 7.16 4.25
CA CYS A 38 -4.74 8.07 5.30
C CYS A 38 -3.72 9.14 5.69
N ASN A 39 -3.15 9.79 4.66
CA ASN A 39 -2.19 10.87 4.80
C ASN A 39 -2.88 12.24 4.76
N ARG A 40 -2.76 12.98 5.85
CA ARG A 40 -3.16 14.39 5.93
C ARG A 40 -2.04 15.29 5.44
N GLU A 41 -2.23 15.91 4.29
CA GLU A 41 -1.32 16.88 3.66
C GLU A 41 -1.13 18.17 4.46
N ASP A 42 -2.08 18.47 5.34
CA ASP A 42 -2.13 19.66 6.19
C ASP A 42 -1.58 19.46 7.61
N GLU A 43 -1.08 18.27 7.91
CA GLU A 43 -0.50 17.90 9.20
C GLU A 43 0.99 17.50 9.06
N ASP A 44 1.67 17.37 10.21
CA ASP A 44 3.02 16.82 10.24
C ASP A 44 3.01 15.36 9.74
N GLN A 45 3.91 15.03 8.81
CA GLN A 45 4.04 13.69 8.22
C GLN A 45 5.35 13.01 8.63
N PRO A 46 5.48 12.55 9.89
CA PRO A 46 6.69 11.88 10.38
C PRO A 46 6.91 10.50 9.77
N LEU A 47 5.99 10.01 8.94
CA LEU A 47 6.00 8.68 8.33
C LEU A 47 7.03 8.54 7.21
N TRP A 48 7.41 9.62 6.51
CA TRP A 48 8.25 9.52 5.33
C TRP A 48 9.69 9.12 5.64
N GLU A 49 10.27 9.63 6.73
CA GLU A 49 11.65 9.29 7.09
C GLU A 49 11.80 7.81 7.45
N PRO A 50 10.93 7.20 8.28
CA PRO A 50 10.93 5.75 8.49
C PRO A 50 10.72 4.95 7.21
N ILE A 51 9.85 5.39 6.28
CA ILE A 51 9.66 4.71 5.00
C ILE A 51 10.97 4.72 4.20
N LEU A 52 11.58 5.89 4.03
CA LEU A 52 12.87 6.04 3.33
C LEU A 52 13.99 5.23 4.00
N ALA A 53 13.99 5.14 5.33
CA ALA A 53 14.99 4.38 6.08
C ALA A 53 14.88 2.85 5.88
N ASN A 54 13.75 2.34 5.37
CA ASN A 54 13.60 0.94 4.99
C ASN A 54 14.05 0.65 3.54
N ASP A 55 14.54 1.66 2.81
CA ASP A 55 15.07 1.53 1.45
C ASP A 55 14.13 0.74 0.52
N PRO A 56 12.86 1.17 0.36
CA PRO A 56 11.91 0.45 -0.48
C PRO A 56 12.34 0.50 -1.95
N ASP A 57 11.92 -0.49 -2.73
CA ASP A 57 12.02 -0.49 -4.19
C ASP A 57 10.76 0.10 -4.85
N LEU A 58 9.66 0.18 -4.10
CA LEU A 58 8.36 0.66 -4.53
C LEU A 58 7.57 1.24 -3.35
N PHE A 59 6.82 2.31 -3.59
CA PHE A 59 5.78 2.76 -2.67
C PHE A 59 4.38 2.66 -3.31
N LEU A 60 3.42 2.14 -2.54
CA LEU A 60 2.02 2.00 -2.93
C LEU A 60 1.09 2.85 -2.04
N TRP A 61 0.43 3.82 -2.67
CA TRP A 61 -0.70 4.52 -2.07
C TRP A 61 -1.93 3.61 -2.00
N GLY A 62 -2.51 3.50 -0.80
CA GLY A 62 -3.73 2.75 -0.52
C GLY A 62 -5.00 3.59 -0.58
N GLY A 63 -4.89 4.90 -0.84
CA GLY A 63 -5.99 5.86 -0.79
C GLY A 63 -5.93 6.77 0.44
N ASP A 64 -6.82 7.77 0.46
CA ASP A 64 -6.72 8.95 1.33
C ASP A 64 -5.31 9.55 1.27
N ASN A 65 -4.86 9.89 0.06
CA ASN A 65 -3.52 10.46 -0.13
C ASN A 65 -3.49 11.94 0.30
N VAL A 66 -4.67 12.57 0.26
CA VAL A 66 -5.01 13.89 0.79
C VAL A 66 -6.42 13.88 1.40
N TYR A 67 -6.70 14.86 2.29
CA TYR A 67 -7.99 15.04 2.97
C TYR A 67 -8.74 16.30 2.49
N ALA A 68 -9.11 16.34 1.20
CA ALA A 68 -9.71 17.53 0.60
C ALA A 68 -11.21 17.72 0.90
N ASP A 69 -12.00 16.64 0.93
CA ASP A 69 -13.44 16.64 1.29
C ASP A 69 -14.27 17.75 0.63
N THR A 70 -14.15 17.88 -0.70
CA THR A 70 -14.63 19.07 -1.41
C THR A 70 -15.29 18.75 -2.75
N ASP A 71 -16.27 19.58 -3.13
CA ASP A 71 -16.80 19.68 -4.48
C ASP A 71 -16.16 20.83 -5.30
N ASP A 72 -15.09 21.44 -4.79
CA ASP A 72 -14.30 22.44 -5.50
C ASP A 72 -13.01 21.80 -6.06
N PRO A 73 -12.89 21.63 -7.39
CA PRO A 73 -11.70 21.06 -8.02
C PRO A 73 -10.41 21.81 -7.69
N GLU A 74 -10.45 23.13 -7.48
CA GLU A 74 -9.26 23.92 -7.15
C GLU A 74 -8.74 23.59 -5.75
N VAL A 75 -9.64 23.25 -4.82
CA VAL A 75 -9.27 22.84 -3.46
C VAL A 75 -8.62 21.45 -3.48
N LEU A 76 -9.17 20.50 -4.25
CA LEU A 76 -8.58 19.17 -4.41
C LEU A 76 -7.21 19.25 -5.11
N GLU A 77 -7.09 20.03 -6.18
CA GLU A 77 -5.82 20.27 -6.86
C GLU A 77 -4.77 20.84 -5.88
N LYS A 78 -5.15 21.84 -5.10
CA LYS A 78 -4.25 22.46 -4.11
C LYS A 78 -3.81 21.47 -3.03
N ALA A 79 -4.69 20.58 -2.56
CA ALA A 79 -4.35 19.53 -1.60
C ALA A 79 -3.26 18.61 -2.18
N TYR A 80 -3.42 18.16 -3.43
CA TYR A 80 -2.39 17.38 -4.11
C TYR A 80 -1.08 18.15 -4.28
N GLN A 81 -1.13 19.43 -4.66
CA GLN A 81 0.08 20.25 -4.77
C GLN A 81 0.78 20.44 -3.41
N GLN A 82 0.02 20.55 -2.33
CA GLN A 82 0.57 20.60 -0.97
C GLN A 82 1.31 19.30 -0.63
N GLN A 83 0.71 18.14 -0.91
CA GLN A 83 1.38 16.86 -0.72
C GLN A 83 2.65 16.74 -1.58
N LEU A 84 2.58 17.12 -2.85
CA LEU A 84 3.74 17.16 -3.76
C LEU A 84 4.82 18.16 -3.34
N SER A 85 4.50 19.14 -2.47
CA SER A 85 5.48 20.08 -1.94
C SER A 85 6.21 19.57 -0.69
N ASN A 86 5.75 18.46 -0.07
CA ASN A 86 6.40 17.89 1.11
C ASN A 86 7.82 17.41 0.74
N PRO A 87 8.88 17.93 1.39
CA PRO A 87 10.25 17.64 1.01
C PRO A 87 10.64 16.17 1.21
N ASN A 88 10.05 15.45 2.16
CA ASN A 88 10.35 14.04 2.37
C ASN A 88 9.56 13.15 1.41
N TYR A 89 8.32 13.51 1.06
CA TYR A 89 7.60 12.83 -0.01
C TYR A 89 8.28 13.05 -1.38
N LEU A 90 8.76 14.26 -1.66
CA LEU A 90 9.57 14.54 -2.85
C LEU A 90 10.84 13.69 -2.92
N LYS A 91 11.51 13.43 -1.79
CA LYS A 91 12.66 12.50 -1.77
C LYS A 91 12.23 11.09 -2.21
N LEU A 92 11.10 10.60 -1.70
CA LEU A 92 10.55 9.29 -2.07
C LEU A 92 10.20 9.21 -3.56
N LEU A 93 9.51 10.22 -4.09
CA LEU A 93 9.16 10.31 -5.51
C LEU A 93 10.38 10.29 -6.45
N ASN A 94 11.52 10.81 -5.97
CA ASN A 94 12.77 10.82 -6.73
C ASN A 94 13.61 9.54 -6.55
N SER A 95 13.27 8.67 -5.59
CA SER A 95 14.03 7.45 -5.30
C SER A 95 13.39 6.18 -5.86
N VAL A 96 12.06 6.11 -5.86
CA VAL A 96 11.33 4.88 -6.20
C VAL A 96 10.11 5.17 -7.08
N PRO A 97 9.64 4.21 -7.89
CA PRO A 97 8.31 4.26 -8.46
C PRO A 97 7.25 4.42 -7.37
N VAL A 98 6.19 5.18 -7.67
CA VAL A 98 5.01 5.34 -6.82
C VAL A 98 3.78 4.99 -7.63
N PHE A 99 3.03 3.99 -7.15
CA PHE A 99 1.72 3.63 -7.70
C PHE A 99 0.67 3.70 -6.60
N GLY A 100 -0.59 3.52 -6.95
CA GLY A 100 -1.65 3.39 -5.96
C GLY A 100 -3.01 3.82 -6.45
N THR A 101 -3.94 3.90 -5.51
CA THR A 101 -5.34 4.26 -5.73
C THR A 101 -5.73 5.43 -4.84
N TRP A 102 -6.97 5.88 -4.99
CA TRP A 102 -7.61 6.85 -4.11
C TRP A 102 -8.47 6.19 -3.04
N ASP A 103 -8.92 6.99 -2.08
CA ASP A 103 -10.13 6.66 -1.31
C ASP A 103 -11.09 7.86 -1.28
N ASP A 104 -12.09 7.90 -0.38
CA ASP A 104 -13.18 8.88 -0.48
C ASP A 104 -12.76 10.33 -0.28
N HIS A 105 -11.68 10.58 0.45
CA HIS A 105 -11.21 11.94 0.69
C HIS A 105 -10.50 12.55 -0.52
N ASP A 106 -9.80 11.73 -1.33
CA ASP A 106 -9.30 12.10 -2.66
C ASP A 106 -10.45 12.21 -3.69
N TYR A 107 -11.49 11.37 -3.53
CA TYR A 107 -12.65 11.30 -4.41
C TYR A 107 -13.59 12.50 -4.26
N GLY A 108 -13.47 13.26 -3.17
CA GLY A 108 -14.20 14.51 -2.91
C GLY A 108 -15.51 14.35 -2.15
N GLN A 109 -15.93 13.12 -1.85
CA GLN A 109 -17.14 12.87 -1.05
C GLN A 109 -16.92 11.67 -0.15
N ASN A 110 -16.97 11.89 1.16
CA ASN A 110 -16.97 10.83 2.15
C ASN A 110 -18.07 9.79 1.83
N ASP A 111 -17.66 8.52 1.74
CA ASP A 111 -18.46 7.38 1.28
C ASP A 111 -19.10 7.53 -0.11
N GLY A 112 -18.56 8.41 -0.94
CA GLY A 112 -18.96 8.62 -2.32
C GLY A 112 -18.82 7.35 -3.17
N GLY A 113 -19.64 7.25 -4.21
CA GLY A 113 -19.64 6.14 -5.14
C GLY A 113 -19.91 6.62 -6.56
N LYS A 114 -20.51 5.77 -7.39
CA LYS A 114 -20.78 6.05 -8.81
C LYS A 114 -21.64 7.28 -9.11
N ASN A 115 -22.39 7.76 -8.11
CA ASN A 115 -23.29 8.90 -8.19
C ASN A 115 -22.62 10.23 -7.80
N TRP A 116 -21.34 10.23 -7.43
CA TRP A 116 -20.62 11.46 -7.17
C TRP A 116 -20.46 12.26 -8.46
N HIS A 117 -20.93 13.51 -8.43
CA HIS A 117 -21.07 14.34 -9.62
C HIS A 117 -19.74 14.85 -10.19
N LEU A 118 -18.65 14.83 -9.41
CA LEU A 118 -17.31 15.26 -9.84
C LEU A 118 -16.32 14.11 -9.96
N LYS A 119 -16.77 12.86 -10.03
CA LYS A 119 -15.88 11.69 -10.10
C LYS A 119 -14.91 11.72 -11.29
N GLU A 120 -15.35 12.23 -12.44
CA GLU A 120 -14.51 12.38 -13.64
C GLU A 120 -13.43 13.44 -13.44
N THR A 121 -13.78 14.58 -12.85
CA THR A 121 -12.82 15.64 -12.51
C THR A 121 -11.82 15.17 -11.47
N SER A 122 -12.31 14.50 -10.42
CA SER A 122 -11.47 13.90 -9.36
C SER A 122 -10.51 12.89 -9.97
N GLN A 123 -10.95 12.09 -10.96
CA GLN A 123 -10.10 11.15 -11.69
C GLN A 123 -8.94 11.84 -12.37
N GLN A 124 -9.19 12.94 -13.11
CA GLN A 124 -8.11 13.61 -13.81
C GLN A 124 -7.11 14.23 -12.82
N LEU A 125 -7.59 14.87 -11.75
CA LEU A 125 -6.72 15.45 -10.72
C LEU A 125 -5.88 14.39 -9.99
N PHE A 126 -6.46 13.23 -9.67
CA PHE A 126 -5.71 12.11 -9.10
C PHE A 126 -4.65 11.58 -10.08
N LEU A 127 -4.99 11.44 -11.35
CA LEU A 127 -4.04 10.97 -12.37
C LEU A 127 -2.92 11.99 -12.61
N ASP A 128 -3.19 13.29 -12.48
CA ASP A 128 -2.17 14.35 -12.49
C ASP A 128 -1.24 14.25 -11.28
N PHE A 129 -1.81 14.09 -10.09
CA PHE A 129 -1.04 13.87 -8.85
C PHE A 129 -0.12 12.64 -8.94
N MET A 130 -0.64 11.54 -9.49
CA MET A 130 0.12 10.30 -9.72
C MET A 130 1.06 10.37 -10.95
N ASN A 131 1.14 11.52 -11.62
CA ASN A 131 1.96 11.75 -12.82
C ASN A 131 1.71 10.70 -13.93
N VAL A 132 0.45 10.33 -14.13
CA VAL A 132 0.06 9.33 -15.14
C VAL A 132 0.14 9.95 -16.54
N PRO A 133 0.83 9.32 -17.52
CA PRO A 133 0.97 9.86 -18.86
C PRO A 133 -0.36 10.17 -19.56
N GLU A 134 -0.37 11.24 -20.36
CA GLU A 134 -1.54 11.68 -21.15
C GLU A 134 -2.10 10.61 -22.08
N ASN A 135 -1.24 9.71 -22.59
CA ASN A 135 -1.64 8.61 -23.46
C ASN A 135 -2.06 7.35 -22.70
N SER A 136 -2.10 7.37 -21.37
CA SER A 136 -2.54 6.23 -20.58
C SER A 136 -4.02 5.96 -20.82
N PRO A 137 -4.45 4.70 -20.98
CA PRO A 137 -5.88 4.38 -21.10
C PRO A 137 -6.70 4.84 -19.89
N ARG A 138 -6.06 5.00 -18.72
CA ARG A 138 -6.69 5.58 -17.50
C ARG A 138 -7.18 7.02 -17.69
N ARG A 139 -6.61 7.78 -18.62
CA ARG A 139 -7.05 9.16 -18.91
C ARG A 139 -8.39 9.19 -19.65
N SER A 140 -8.72 8.14 -20.39
CA SER A 140 -9.95 8.03 -21.21
C SER A 140 -10.96 7.00 -20.72
N ARG A 141 -10.56 6.06 -19.85
CA ARG A 141 -11.41 5.02 -19.29
C ARG A 141 -11.90 5.46 -17.91
N GLU A 142 -13.11 5.05 -17.55
CA GLU A 142 -13.65 5.22 -16.21
C GLU A 142 -12.81 4.49 -15.15
N GLY A 143 -12.56 5.16 -14.02
CA GLY A 143 -11.85 4.62 -12.85
C GLY A 143 -10.32 4.59 -12.97
N VAL A 144 -9.66 4.60 -11.80
CA VAL A 144 -8.18 4.70 -11.68
C VAL A 144 -7.46 3.35 -11.59
N TYR A 145 -8.22 2.26 -11.57
CA TYR A 145 -7.72 0.90 -11.44
C TYR A 145 -6.67 0.54 -12.51
N HIS A 146 -5.68 -0.25 -12.15
CA HIS A 146 -4.64 -0.72 -13.06
C HIS A 146 -3.86 -1.89 -12.46
N SER A 147 -2.90 -2.41 -13.20
CA SER A 147 -1.97 -3.40 -12.67
C SER A 147 -0.58 -3.14 -13.21
N GLU A 148 0.42 -3.37 -12.37
CA GLU A 148 1.83 -3.24 -12.72
C GLU A 148 2.50 -4.61 -12.57
N LEU A 149 3.35 -4.96 -13.53
CA LEU A 149 4.21 -6.15 -13.45
C LEU A 149 5.63 -5.68 -13.17
N LEU A 150 6.14 -6.04 -12.00
CA LEU A 150 7.46 -5.67 -11.52
C LEU A 150 8.37 -6.87 -11.70
N GLU A 151 9.44 -6.70 -12.46
CA GLU A 151 10.48 -7.71 -12.57
C GLU A 151 11.47 -7.54 -11.41
N THR A 152 11.81 -8.65 -10.76
CA THR A 152 12.72 -8.74 -9.61
C THR A 152 13.82 -9.75 -9.93
N GLU A 153 14.87 -9.82 -9.12
CA GLU A 153 15.95 -10.79 -9.36
C GLU A 153 15.47 -12.25 -9.28
N GLN A 154 14.47 -12.54 -8.44
CA GLN A 154 13.97 -13.91 -8.21
C GLN A 154 12.66 -14.24 -8.94
N GLY A 155 12.12 -13.33 -9.74
CA GLY A 155 10.87 -13.54 -10.46
C GLY A 155 10.14 -12.24 -10.74
N SER A 156 8.81 -12.26 -10.68
CA SER A 156 8.01 -11.06 -10.89
C SER A 156 6.86 -10.93 -9.89
N ILE A 157 6.51 -9.69 -9.59
CA ILE A 157 5.41 -9.32 -8.71
C ILE A 157 4.37 -8.61 -9.56
N LYS A 158 3.14 -9.16 -9.63
CA LYS A 158 2.01 -8.48 -10.25
C LYS A 158 1.19 -7.76 -9.19
N VAL A 159 1.24 -6.43 -9.20
CA VAL A 159 0.41 -5.59 -8.34
C VAL A 159 -0.90 -5.31 -9.06
N ILE A 160 -2.03 -5.59 -8.43
CA ILE A 160 -3.37 -5.30 -8.95
C ILE A 160 -3.97 -4.21 -8.05
N ILE A 161 -4.21 -3.04 -8.63
CA ILE A 161 -4.67 -1.84 -7.94
C ILE A 161 -6.13 -1.61 -8.33
N LEU A 162 -7.02 -1.76 -7.35
CA LEU A 162 -8.45 -1.65 -7.54
C LEU A 162 -8.93 -0.22 -7.31
N ASP A 163 -10.06 0.12 -7.93
CA ASP A 163 -10.81 1.33 -7.64
C ASP A 163 -12.17 0.94 -7.04
N THR A 164 -12.33 1.24 -5.75
CA THR A 164 -13.51 0.87 -4.97
C THR A 164 -14.50 2.02 -4.77
N ARG A 165 -14.31 3.14 -5.48
CA ARG A 165 -15.16 4.33 -5.41
C ARG A 165 -15.92 4.56 -6.71
N TYR A 166 -15.24 4.61 -7.85
CA TYR A 166 -15.81 5.09 -9.12
C TYR A 166 -17.09 4.36 -9.56
N PHE A 167 -17.12 3.04 -9.36
CA PHE A 167 -18.24 2.19 -9.79
C PHE A 167 -19.15 1.77 -8.66
N ARG A 168 -18.79 2.10 -7.42
CA ARG A 168 -19.46 1.55 -6.23
C ARG A 168 -20.89 2.07 -6.11
N ASP A 169 -21.81 1.15 -5.85
CA ASP A 169 -23.20 1.47 -5.55
C ASP A 169 -23.36 2.28 -4.25
N THR A 170 -24.48 3.00 -4.14
CA THR A 170 -24.78 3.79 -2.94
C THR A 170 -24.92 2.88 -1.72
N LEU A 171 -24.19 3.22 -0.67
CA LEU A 171 -24.25 2.52 0.61
C LEU A 171 -25.58 2.77 1.33
N GLN A 172 -26.10 1.74 1.98
CA GLN A 172 -27.26 1.84 2.86
C GLN A 172 -26.78 1.92 4.30
N LYS A 173 -27.07 3.03 4.99
CA LYS A 173 -26.71 3.19 6.41
C LYS A 173 -27.45 2.16 7.26
N SER A 174 -26.73 1.58 8.22
CA SER A 174 -27.35 0.67 9.18
C SER A 174 -27.99 1.44 10.33
N ASN A 175 -29.10 0.90 10.84
CA ASN A 175 -29.71 1.35 12.09
C ASN A 175 -29.19 0.58 13.31
N GLU A 176 -28.35 -0.45 13.11
CA GLU A 176 -27.77 -1.27 14.18
C GLU A 176 -26.56 -0.54 14.80
N PRO A 177 -26.54 -0.31 16.13
CA PRO A 177 -25.40 0.34 16.78
C PRO A 177 -24.09 -0.43 16.55
N GLY A 178 -23.04 0.28 16.12
CA GLY A 178 -21.73 -0.29 15.82
C GLY A 178 -21.56 -0.84 14.40
N LYS A 179 -22.62 -0.83 13.58
CA LYS A 179 -22.57 -1.18 12.17
C LYS A 179 -22.74 0.08 11.32
N ARG A 180 -21.80 0.33 10.39
CA ARG A 180 -21.85 1.53 9.55
C ARG A 180 -22.88 1.38 8.42
N TYR A 181 -22.90 0.21 7.76
CA TYR A 181 -23.72 -0.06 6.57
C TYR A 181 -24.41 -1.42 6.61
N GLU A 182 -25.58 -1.50 5.97
CA GLU A 182 -26.25 -2.77 5.66
C GLU A 182 -25.58 -3.46 4.45
N PRO A 183 -25.48 -4.80 4.44
CA PRO A 183 -25.12 -5.55 3.24
C PRO A 183 -26.10 -5.24 2.11
N SER A 184 -25.59 -5.14 0.88
CA SER A 184 -26.41 -4.98 -0.32
C SER A 184 -25.85 -5.85 -1.45
N GLU A 185 -26.71 -6.18 -2.41
CA GLU A 185 -26.32 -6.88 -3.66
C GLU A 185 -25.67 -5.92 -4.69
N GLY A 186 -25.17 -4.77 -4.22
CA GLY A 186 -24.56 -3.76 -5.08
C GLY A 186 -23.15 -4.14 -5.54
N SER A 187 -22.68 -3.48 -6.60
CA SER A 187 -21.31 -3.61 -7.09
C SER A 187 -20.37 -2.62 -6.42
N ILE A 188 -19.11 -3.03 -6.23
CA ILE A 188 -18.01 -2.15 -5.80
C ILE A 188 -17.11 -1.78 -6.98
N LEU A 189 -16.73 -2.77 -7.78
CA LEU A 189 -15.72 -2.62 -8.84
C LEU A 189 -16.33 -2.30 -10.22
N GLY A 190 -17.64 -2.51 -10.39
CA GLY A 190 -18.29 -2.45 -11.71
C GLY A 190 -17.97 -3.66 -12.59
N GLU A 191 -18.49 -3.68 -13.82
CA GLU A 191 -18.21 -4.77 -14.79
C GLU A 191 -16.85 -4.61 -15.50
N GLN A 192 -16.25 -3.43 -15.44
CA GLN A 192 -15.04 -3.08 -16.21
C GLN A 192 -13.73 -3.52 -15.53
N GLN A 193 -13.77 -3.88 -14.24
CA GLN A 193 -12.63 -4.29 -13.39
C GLN A 193 -12.65 -5.78 -13.14
#